data_AF-A0A3L7QPI3-F1
#
_entry.id   AF-A0A3L7QPI3-F1
#
_cell.length_a   1.000
_cell.length_b   1.000
_cell.length_c   1.000
_cell.angle_alpha   90.00
_cell.angle_beta   90.00
_cell.angle_gamma   90.00
#
_symmetry.space_group_name_H-M   'P 1'
#
loop_
_entity.id
_entity.type
_entity.pdbx_description
1 polymer ?
#
loop_
_entity_poly.entity_id
_entity_poly.type
_entity_poly.pdbx_seq_one_letter_code
_entity_poly.pdbx_strand_id
1 'polypeptide(L)'
;ALAINPQFIPALKNLAIANHDIGQDLIAEQQMRQYLAENTEDRVMLGRHVHVLGKLQRFDEAKTLAEIAIQKFPMDLQLRTWLANYYQSTGNAAEADKHRKVAHRLQAKTGTGSGLP
;
A
#
# COMPACT_ATOMS: atom_id res chain seq x y z
N ALA A 1 1.86 -10.13 35.24
CA ALA A 1 1.82 -9.04 34.25
C ALA A 1 2.50 -9.53 32.99
N LEU A 2 1.75 -9.82 31.92
CA LEU A 2 2.36 -10.22 30.65
C LEU A 2 3.13 -9.02 30.10
N ALA A 3 4.45 -9.15 30.00
CA ALA A 3 5.26 -8.27 29.19
C ALA A 3 4.73 -8.40 27.74
N ILE A 4 4.04 -7.37 27.25
CA ILE A 4 3.68 -7.28 25.84
C ILE A 4 4.98 -7.27 25.08
N ASN A 5 5.28 -8.37 24.40
CA ASN A 5 6.45 -8.44 23.52
C ASN A 5 6.24 -7.39 22.42
N PRO A 6 7.02 -6.28 22.39
CA PRO A 6 6.82 -5.19 21.44
C PRO A 6 7.07 -5.60 19.98
N GLN A 7 7.48 -6.87 19.76
CA GLN A 7 7.85 -7.44 18.47
C GLN A 7 6.86 -8.51 17.98
N PHE A 8 5.60 -8.53 18.45
CA PHE A 8 4.61 -9.42 17.85
C PHE A 8 4.23 -8.92 16.44
N ILE A 9 4.93 -9.43 15.44
CA ILE A 9 4.83 -9.05 14.02
C ILE A 9 3.38 -8.99 13.51
N PRO A 10 2.47 -9.95 13.79
CA PRO A 10 1.07 -9.82 13.38
C PRO A 10 0.32 -8.67 14.05
N ALA A 11 0.63 -8.31 15.31
CA ALA A 11 0.03 -7.13 15.94
C ALA A 11 0.52 -5.84 15.31
N LEU A 12 1.78 -5.75 14.89
CA LEU A 12 2.30 -4.57 14.19
C LEU A 12 1.52 -4.29 12.91
N LYS A 13 1.18 -5.34 12.14
CA LYS A 13 0.32 -5.20 10.96
C LYS A 13 -1.06 -4.62 11.30
N ASN A 14 -1.74 -5.20 12.28
CA ASN A 14 -3.09 -4.78 12.65
C ASN A 14 -3.09 -3.35 13.23
N LEU A 15 -2.11 -3.02 14.07
CA LEU A 15 -1.94 -1.69 14.64
C LEU A 15 -1.61 -0.65 13.56
N ALA A 16 -0.71 -0.97 12.62
CA ALA A 16 -0.37 -0.09 11.51
C ALA A 16 -1.60 0.25 10.67
N ILE A 17 -2.43 -0.75 10.36
CA ILE A 17 -3.67 -0.56 9.61
C ILE A 17 -4.65 0.31 10.42
N ALA A 18 -4.90 -0.03 11.68
CA ALA A 18 -5.82 0.72 12.53
C ALA A 18 -5.38 2.18 12.68
N ASN A 19 -4.10 2.42 12.96
CA ASN A 19 -3.53 3.77 13.08
C ASN A 19 -3.61 4.55 11.77
N HIS A 20 -3.38 3.92 10.62
CA HIS A 20 -3.57 4.57 9.34
C HIS A 20 -5.04 4.96 9.11
N ASP A 21 -5.97 4.05 9.42
CA ASP A 21 -7.40 4.24 9.20
C ASP A 21 -7.96 5.36 10.11
N ILE A 22 -7.41 5.56 11.30
CA ILE A 22 -7.76 6.70 12.20
C ILE A 22 -6.91 7.96 11.99
N GLY A 23 -6.06 7.99 10.96
CA GLY A 23 -5.26 9.17 10.59
C GLY A 23 -4.01 9.42 11.44
N GLN A 24 -3.62 8.47 12.29
CA GLN A 24 -2.35 8.51 13.03
C GLN A 24 -1.18 8.09 12.12
N ASP A 25 -0.97 8.82 11.03
CA ASP A 25 -0.07 8.42 9.93
C ASP A 25 1.40 8.29 10.36
N LEU A 26 1.88 9.10 11.31
CA LEU A 26 3.25 8.97 11.85
C LEU A 26 3.44 7.66 12.62
N ILE A 27 2.47 7.28 13.45
CA ILE A 27 2.50 6.02 14.21
C ILE A 27 2.38 4.84 13.24
N ALA A 28 1.47 4.97 12.26
CA ALA A 28 1.29 3.96 11.22
C ALA A 28 2.59 3.73 10.44
N GLU A 29 3.29 4.78 9.99
CA GLU A 29 4.57 4.64 9.25
C GLU A 29 5.62 3.87 10.05
N GLN A 30 5.80 4.20 11.34
CA GLN A 30 6.77 3.51 12.20
C GLN A 30 6.44 2.01 12.32
N GLN A 31 5.17 1.68 12.53
CA GLN A 31 4.71 0.30 12.64
C GLN A 31 4.81 -0.46 11.31
N MET A 32 4.51 0.21 10.18
CA MET A 32 4.65 -0.36 8.85
C MET A 32 6.11 -0.66 8.53
N ARG A 33 7.04 0.25 8.86
CA ARG A 33 8.48 0.05 8.67
C ARG A 33 9.00 -1.12 9.51
N GLN A 34 8.58 -1.23 10.77
CA GLN A 34 8.94 -2.37 11.62
C GLN A 34 8.39 -3.69 11.07
N TYR A 35 7.13 -3.71 10.65
CA TYR A 35 6.50 -4.91 10.08
C TYR A 35 7.17 -5.36 8.77
N LEU A 36 7.41 -4.41 7.86
CA LEU A 36 7.98 -4.67 6.53
C LEU A 36 9.46 -5.07 6.58
N ALA A 37 10.18 -4.78 7.67
CA ALA A 37 11.55 -5.26 7.87
C ALA A 37 11.61 -6.80 7.83
N GLU A 38 10.60 -7.47 8.37
CA GLU A 38 10.49 -8.94 8.39
C GLU A 38 9.55 -9.48 7.30
N ASN A 39 8.65 -8.65 6.75
CA ASN A 39 7.60 -9.05 5.81
C ASN A 39 7.68 -8.23 4.51
N THR A 40 8.85 -8.25 3.88
CA THR A 40 9.16 -7.41 2.70
C THR A 40 8.25 -7.64 1.48
N GLU A 41 7.46 -8.72 1.49
CA GLU A 41 6.58 -9.12 0.39
C GLU A 41 5.09 -8.93 0.67
N ASP A 42 4.71 -8.34 1.82
CA ASP A 42 3.31 -7.98 2.07
C ASP A 42 2.88 -6.80 1.18
N ARG A 43 2.39 -7.13 -0.01
CA ARG A 43 1.89 -6.17 -1.01
C ARG A 43 0.81 -5.23 -0.49
N VAL A 44 -0.02 -5.68 0.46
CA VAL A 44 -1.06 -4.83 1.06
C VAL A 44 -0.41 -3.77 1.93
N MET A 45 0.56 -4.17 2.75
CA MET A 45 1.27 -3.25 3.60
C MET A 45 2.17 -2.30 2.81
N LEU A 46 2.83 -2.77 1.75
CA LEU A 46 3.61 -1.91 0.84
C LEU A 46 2.74 -0.80 0.23
N GLY A 47 1.55 -1.14 -0.28
CA GLY A 47 0.64 -0.15 -0.86
C GLY A 47 0.13 0.88 0.16
N ARG A 48 -0.25 0.43 1.37
CA ARG A 48 -0.65 1.33 2.47
C ARG A 48 0.49 2.22 2.93
N HIS A 49 1.72 1.70 2.99
CA HIS A 49 2.90 2.46 3.39
C HIS A 49 3.24 3.56 2.38
N VAL A 50 3.14 3.29 1.06
CA VAL A 50 3.25 4.33 0.04
C VAL A 50 2.22 5.44 0.26
N HIS A 51 0.96 5.07 0.52
CA HIS A 51 -0.10 6.04 0.77
C HIS A 51 0.17 6.89 2.03
N VAL A 52 0.58 6.26 3.14
CA VAL A 52 0.98 6.95 4.38
C VAL A 52 2.14 7.92 4.14
N LEU A 53 3.19 7.50 3.42
CA LEU A 53 4.32 8.38 3.09
C LEU A 53 3.88 9.58 2.24
N GLY A 54 2.92 9.38 1.33
CA GLY A 54 2.30 10.47 0.57
C GLY A 54 1.55 11.47 1.46
N LYS A 55 0.76 11.00 2.43
CA LYS A 55 0.07 11.87 3.41
C LYS A 55 1.06 12.66 4.27
N LEU A 56 2.19 12.05 4.63
CA LEU A 56 3.28 12.66 5.39
C LEU A 56 4.20 13.56 4.53
N GLN A 57 3.89 13.76 3.25
CA GLN A 57 4.70 14.53 2.29
C GLN A 57 6.14 14.01 2.11
N ARG A 58 6.40 12.74 2.45
CA ARG A 58 7.68 12.05 2.25
C ARG A 58 7.75 11.43 0.85
N PHE A 59 7.67 12.29 -0.17
CA PHE A 59 7.41 11.88 -1.55
C PHE A 59 8.53 11.03 -2.17
N ASP A 60 9.79 11.29 -1.84
CA ASP A 60 10.92 10.51 -2.39
C ASP A 60 10.92 9.07 -1.87
N GLU A 61 10.62 8.88 -0.59
CA GLU A 61 10.47 7.54 0.01
C GLU A 61 9.24 6.82 -0.55
N ALA A 62 8.12 7.53 -0.68
CA ALA A 62 6.89 6.99 -1.26
C ALA A 62 7.12 6.51 -2.70
N LYS A 63 7.82 7.30 -3.51
CA LYS A 63 8.18 6.97 -4.89
C LYS A 63 9.08 5.74 -4.95
N THR A 64 10.15 5.72 -4.15
CA THR A 64 11.08 4.58 -4.11
C THR A 64 10.35 3.28 -3.74
N LEU A 65 9.51 3.33 -2.70
CA LEU A 65 8.73 2.18 -2.25
C LEU A 65 7.69 1.74 -3.30
N ALA A 66 7.05 2.70 -3.98
CA ALA A 66 6.10 2.44 -5.05
C ALA A 66 6.74 1.70 -6.23
N GLU A 67 7.94 2.13 -6.64
CA GLU A 67 8.73 1.51 -7.71
C GLU A 67 9.10 0.07 -7.36
N ILE A 68 9.56 -0.17 -6.12
CA ILE A 68 9.85 -1.53 -5.63
C ILE A 68 8.58 -2.40 -5.63
N ALA A 69 7.49 -1.88 -5.08
CA ALA A 69 6.25 -2.63 -4.94
C ALA A 69 5.68 -3.02 -6.31
N ILE A 70 5.70 -2.12 -7.30
CA ILE A 70 5.16 -2.42 -8.63
C ILE A 70 6.07 -3.33 -9.47
N GLN A 71 7.38 -3.30 -9.24
CA GLN A 71 8.30 -4.27 -9.83
C GLN A 71 8.02 -5.69 -9.32
N LYS A 72 7.77 -5.85 -8.02
CA LYS A 72 7.44 -7.14 -7.40
C LYS A 72 6.02 -7.62 -7.75
N PHE A 73 5.04 -6.72 -7.75
CA PHE A 73 3.63 -7.06 -7.88
C PHE A 73 2.95 -6.28 -9.01
N PRO A 74 3.35 -6.48 -10.28
CA PRO A 74 2.90 -5.65 -11.40
C PRO A 74 1.40 -5.77 -11.69
N MET A 75 0.76 -6.88 -11.31
CA MET A 75 -0.66 -7.15 -11.56
C MET A 75 -1.53 -7.10 -10.30
N ASP A 76 -1.02 -6.55 -9.20
CA ASP A 76 -1.84 -6.41 -7.99
C ASP A 76 -2.81 -5.22 -8.11
N LEU A 77 -4.11 -5.53 -8.09
CA LEU A 77 -5.15 -4.53 -8.25
C LEU A 77 -5.13 -3.48 -7.14
N GLN A 78 -5.01 -3.91 -5.89
CA GLN A 78 -5.07 -3.01 -4.75
C GLN A 78 -3.88 -2.05 -4.75
N LEU A 79 -2.67 -2.56 -5.01
CA LEU A 79 -1.46 -1.77 -5.15
C LEU A 79 -1.59 -0.76 -6.29
N ARG A 80 -2.11 -1.16 -7.46
CA ARG A 80 -2.37 -0.23 -8.58
C ARG A 80 -3.31 0.91 -8.16
N THR A 81 -4.35 0.62 -7.40
CA THR A 81 -5.27 1.65 -6.86
C THR A 81 -4.58 2.59 -5.89
N TRP A 82 -3.79 2.07 -4.93
CA TRP A 82 -3.05 2.90 -3.98
C TRP A 82 -2.03 3.82 -4.67
N LEU A 83 -1.30 3.29 -5.66
CA LEU A 83 -0.35 4.08 -6.44
C LEU A 83 -1.04 5.18 -7.26
N ALA A 84 -2.21 4.90 -7.84
CA ALA A 84 -2.99 5.92 -8.54
C ALA A 84 -3.38 7.07 -7.60
N ASN A 85 -3.81 6.76 -6.37
CA ASN A 85 -4.18 7.76 -5.37
C ASN A 85 -2.97 8.58 -4.91
N TYR A 86 -1.83 7.93 -4.68
CA TYR A 86 -0.57 8.60 -4.35
C TYR A 86 -0.13 9.58 -5.45
N TYR A 87 -0.09 9.13 -6.70
CA TYR A 87 0.33 10.00 -7.81
C TYR A 87 -0.67 11.14 -8.05
N GLN A 88 -1.96 10.92 -7.77
CA GLN A 88 -2.97 11.96 -7.81
C GLN A 88 -2.74 13.03 -6.72
N SER A 89 -2.44 12.62 -5.48
CA SER A 89 -2.23 13.56 -4.37
C SER A 89 -0.91 14.32 -4.48
N THR A 90 0.07 13.78 -5.22
CA THR A 90 1.37 14.41 -5.48
C THR A 90 1.43 15.21 -6.80
N GLY A 91 0.30 15.33 -7.51
CA GLY A 91 0.20 16.12 -8.74
C GLY A 91 0.74 15.45 -10.00
N ASN A 92 1.15 14.18 -9.94
CA ASN A 92 1.60 13.42 -11.10
C ASN A 92 0.42 12.71 -11.79
N ALA A 93 -0.41 13.49 -12.49
CA ALA A 93 -1.61 12.99 -13.16
C ALA A 93 -1.33 11.88 -14.19
N ALA A 94 -0.19 11.95 -14.89
CA ALA A 94 0.19 10.97 -15.92
C ALA A 94 0.41 9.57 -15.33
N GLU A 95 1.18 9.47 -14.23
CA GLU A 95 1.37 8.19 -13.55
C GLU A 95 0.08 7.72 -12.88
N ALA A 96 -0.70 8.61 -12.27
CA ALA A 96 -2.01 8.27 -11.70
C ALA A 96 -2.91 7.58 -12.73
N ASP A 97 -3.01 8.14 -13.94
CA ASP A 97 -3.80 7.58 -15.04
C ASP A 97 -3.29 6.24 -15.54
N LYS A 98 -1.97 6.09 -15.66
CA LYS A 98 -1.35 4.81 -16.03
C LYS A 98 -1.72 3.70 -15.05
N HIS A 99 -1.64 3.97 -13.75
CA HIS A 99 -2.00 3.01 -12.72
C HIS A 99 -3.50 2.69 -12.72
N ARG A 100 -4.36 3.72 -12.86
CA ARG A 100 -5.82 3.57 -12.95
C ARG A 100 -6.26 2.73 -14.16
N LYS A 101 -5.65 2.95 -15.33
CA LYS A 101 -5.92 2.15 -16.55
C LYS A 101 -5.61 0.67 -16.34
N VAL A 102 -4.49 0.36 -15.68
CA VAL A 102 -4.15 -1.04 -15.37
C VAL A 102 -5.12 -1.63 -14.35
N ALA A 103 -5.44 -0.91 -13.27
CA ALA A 103 -6.40 -1.35 -12.26
C ALA A 103 -7.77 -1.67 -12.89
N HIS A 104 -8.28 -0.79 -13.76
CA HIS A 104 -9.53 -1.01 -14.48
C HIS A 104 -9.50 -2.28 -15.34
N ARG A 105 -8.41 -2.52 -16.07
CA ARG A 105 -8.26 -3.76 -16.86
C ARG A 105 -8.24 -5.02 -15.99
N LEU A 106 -7.58 -4.96 -14.83
CA LEU A 106 -7.54 -6.08 -13.89
C LEU A 106 -8.94 -6.37 -13.32
N GLN A 107 -9.70 -5.34 -12.92
CA GLN A 107 -11.08 -5.47 -12.44
C GLN A 107 -12.00 -6.10 -13.48
N ALA A 108 -11.94 -5.61 -14.73
CA ALA A 108 -12.74 -6.15 -15.82
C ALA A 108 -12.47 -7.65 -16.01
N LYS A 109 -11.19 -8.06 -16.01
CA LYS A 109 -10.80 -9.48 -16.16
C LYS A 109 -11.32 -10.35 -15.01
N THR A 110 -11.38 -9.83 -13.79
CA THR A 110 -11.93 -10.57 -12.63
C THR A 110 -13.46 -10.62 -12.62
N GLY A 111 -14.13 -9.61 -13.19
CA GLY A 111 -15.60 -9.55 -13.27
C GLY A 111 -16.19 -10.35 -14.44
N THR A 112 -15.44 -10.54 -15.53
CA THR A 112 -15.90 -11.30 -16.71
C THR A 112 -15.78 -12.83 -16.57
N GLY A 113 -15.32 -13.33 -15.41
CA GLY A 113 -15.18 -14.78 -15.14
C GLY A 113 -16.45 -15.47 -14.64
N SER A 114 -17.57 -14.76 -14.48
CA SER A 114 -18.85 -15.30 -13.97
C SER A 114 -19.94 -15.42 -15.04
N GLY A 115 -19.58 -15.42 -16.33
CA GLY A 115 -20.50 -15.74 -17.42
C GLY A 115 -20.33 -17.18 -17.89
N LEU A 116 -21.24 -18.06 -17.45
CA LEU A 116 -21.46 -19.45 -17.91
C LEU A 116 -21.71 -19.52 -19.44
N PRO A 117 -21.48 -20.68 -20.08
CA PRO A 117 -22.46 -21.79 -20.04
C PRO A 117 -22.07 -22.95 -19.13
#